data_AF-A0ABD4TJ21-F1
#
_entry.id   AF-A0ABD4TJ21-F1
#
_cell.length_a   1.000
_cell.length_b   1.000
_cell.length_c   1.000
_cell.angle_alpha   90.00
_cell.angle_beta   90.00
_cell.angle_gamma   90.00
#
_symmetry.space_group_name_H-M   'P 1'
#
loop_
_entity.id
_entity.type
_entity.pdbx_description
1 polymer ?
#
loop_
_entity_poly.entity_id
_entity_poly.type
_entity_poly.pdbx_seq_one_letter_code
_entity_poly.pdbx_strand_id
1 'polypeptide(L)' 'MGVNIGAAAGQSVMHLHLHVIPRYVGDMEEPKGGVRGVILGKRGY' A
#
# COMPACT_ATOMS: atom_id res chain seq x y z
N MET A 1 -6.73 1.56 -3.00
CA MET A 1 -7.22 1.51 -1.61
C MET A 1 -6.68 0.25 -0.96
N GLY A 2 -6.42 0.24 0.34
CA GLY A 2 -5.93 -0.94 1.06
C GLY A 2 -6.21 -0.90 2.56
N VAL A 3 -6.03 -2.04 3.23
CA VAL A 3 -6.19 -2.19 4.69
C VAL A 3 -5.16 -3.20 5.19
N ASN A 4 -4.61 -2.96 6.38
CA ASN A 4 -3.77 -3.93 7.09
C ASN A 4 -4.60 -4.56 8.21
N ILE A 5 -4.63 -5.90 8.26
CA ILE A 5 -5.38 -6.67 9.26
C ILE A 5 -4.41 -7.47 10.13
N GLY A 6 -4.26 -7.08 11.38
CA GLY A 6 -3.38 -7.69 12.36
C GLY A 6 -1.92 -7.21 12.27
N ALA A 7 -1.16 -7.46 13.34
CA ALA A 7 0.24 -7.05 13.46
C ALA A 7 1.13 -7.63 12.36
N ALA A 8 0.88 -8.89 11.95
CA ALA A 8 1.62 -9.54 10.87
C ALA A 8 1.47 -8.83 9.51
N ALA A 9 0.33 -8.15 9.29
CA ALA A 9 0.09 -7.32 8.11
C ALA A 9 0.60 -5.88 8.28
N GLY A 10 1.24 -5.54 9.40
CA GLY A 10 1.74 -4.19 9.70
C GLY A 10 0.67 -3.23 10.25
N GLN A 11 -0.42 -3.74 10.84
CA GLN A 11 -1.39 -2.89 11.54
C GLN A 11 -0.78 -2.37 12.85
N SER A 12 -0.56 -1.05 12.94
CA SER A 12 -0.03 -0.38 14.14
C SER A 12 -1.11 0.14 15.09
N VAL A 13 -2.26 0.53 14.54
CA VAL A 13 -3.45 0.95 15.29
C VAL A 13 -4.50 -0.14 15.18
N MET A 14 -4.85 -0.77 16.31
CA MET A 14 -5.82 -1.88 16.41
C MET A 14 -7.28 -1.42 16.31
N HIS A 15 -7.52 -0.42 15.48
CA HIS A 15 -8.82 0.02 15.00
C HIS A 15 -8.81 -0.07 13.48
N LEU A 16 -9.93 -0.51 12.89
CA LEU A 16 -10.07 -0.55 11.44
C LEU A 16 -9.80 0.83 10.85
N HIS A 17 -8.87 0.92 9.92
CA HIS A 17 -8.60 2.12 9.14
C HIS A 17 -8.31 1.75 7.69
N LEU A 18 -8.74 2.61 6.77
CA LEU A 18 -8.57 2.44 5.33
C LEU A 18 -7.43 3.33 4.85
N HIS A 19 -6.52 2.76 4.07
CA HIS A 19 -5.50 3.52 3.36
C HIS A 19 -6.02 3.92 1.98
N VAL A 20 -6.20 5.22 1.79
CA VAL A 20 -6.50 5.83 0.48
C VAL A 20 -5.27 6.58 0.02
N ILE A 21 -4.67 6.14 -1.08
CA ILE A 21 -3.54 6.79 -1.72
C ILE A 21 -4.01 7.17 -3.12
N PRO A 22 -4.38 8.44 -3.34
CA PRO A 22 -4.75 8.94 -4.66
C PRO A 22 -3.60 8.75 -5.65
N ARG A 23 -3.92 8.40 -6.90
CA ARG A 23 -2.95 8.25 -7.98
C ARG A 23 -3.30 9.16 -9.14
N TYR A 24 -2.29 9.78 -9.74
CA TYR A 24 -2.42 10.75 -10.82
C TYR A 24 -1.51 10.39 -12.00
N VAL A 25 -1.82 10.91 -13.18
CA VAL A 25 -0.98 10.73 -14.37
C VAL A 25 0.41 11.33 -14.09
N GLY A 26 1.45 10.52 -14.27
CA GLY A 26 2.85 10.93 -14.07
C GLY A 26 3.35 10.87 -12.63
N ASP A 27 2.55 10.44 -11.65
CA ASP A 27 2.98 10.33 -10.25
C ASP A 27 3.95 9.16 -9.98
N MET A 28 4.05 8.21 -10.92
CA MET A 28 4.92 7.05 -10.86
C MET A 28 5.06 6.42 -12.25
N GLU A 29 6.28 6.04 -12.61
CA GLU A 29 6.58 5.44 -13.91
C GLU A 29 5.91 4.07 -14.13
N GLU A 30 5.76 3.26 -13.07
CA GLU A 30 5.14 1.93 -13.14
C GLU A 30 4.02 1.80 -12.07
N PRO A 31 2.78 2.22 -12.33
CA PRO A 31 1.75 2.31 -11.29
C PRO A 31 1.30 0.96 -10.72
N LYS A 32 1.68 -0.16 -11.35
CA LYS A 32 1.37 -1.52 -10.88
C LYS A 32 2.10 -1.85 -9.57
N GLY A 33 1.40 -2.59 -8.70
CA GLY A 33 1.87 -2.98 -7.36
C GLY A 33 1.19 -2.25 -6.20
N GLY A 34 0.50 -1.14 -6.43
CA GLY A 34 -0.25 -0.42 -5.39
C GLY A 34 0.62 -0.08 -4.16
N VAL A 35 0.13 -0.37 -2.95
CA VAL A 35 0.91 -0.22 -1.70
C VAL A 35 2.23 -1.00 -1.70
N ARG A 36 2.33 -2.11 -2.44
CA ARG A 36 3.59 -2.88 -2.52
C ARG A 36 4.71 -2.12 -3.24
N GLY A 37 4.37 -1.09 -4.03
CA GLY A 37 5.35 -0.17 -4.60
C GLY A 37 6.05 0.73 -3.57
N VAL A 38 5.49 0.85 -2.36
CA VAL A 38 6.08 1.61 -1.25
C VAL A 38 7.12 0.77 -0.48
N ILE A 39 7.07 -0.56 -0.61
CA ILE A 39 8.04 -1.48 0.01
C ILE A 39 9.11 -1.82 -1.03
N LEU A 40 10.33 -1.33 -0.81
CA LEU A 40 11.47 -1.60 -1.68
C LEU A 40 11.60 -3.12 -1.92
N GLY A 41 11.63 -3.54 -3.19
CA GLY A 41 11.84 -4.95 -3.58
C GLY A 41 10.62 -5.88 -3.54
N LYS A 42 9.43 -5.44 -3.10
CA LYS A 42 8.21 -6.29 -3.06
C LYS A 42 7.19 -6.01 -4.17
N ARG A 43 7.60 -5.31 -5.23
CA ARG A 43 6.72 -4.86 -6.32
C ARG A 43 6.33 -5.97 -7.32
N GLY A 44 7.16 -7.01 -7.48
CA GLY A 44 7.10 -7.97 -8.59
C GLY A 44 6.69 -9.41 -8.24
N TYR A 45 5.70 -9.61 -7.37
CA TYR A 45 5.05 -10.90 -7.13
C TYR A 45 3.56 -10.79 -7.44
#